data_AF-A0A4V1IZ08-F1
#
_entry.id   AF-A0A4V1IZ08-F1
#
_cell.length_a   1.000
_cell.length_b   1.000
_cell.length_c   1.000
_cell.angle_alpha   90.00
_cell.angle_beta   90.00
_cell.angle_gamma   90.00
#
_symmetry.space_group_name_H-M   'P 1'
#
loop_
_entity.id
_entity.type
_entity.pdbx_description
1 polymer ?
#
loop_
_entity_poly.entity_id
_entity_poly.type
_entity_poly.pdbx_seq_one_letter_code
_entity_poly.pdbx_strand_id
1 'polypeptide(L)'
;HNNSAIQYASKNGHTEIVKMLLADSRVDPSYNAIRFASEYGHTEIVRMLLEDSRVNPSRHNNSAIQYASKNGHTEIVKMLLADPRVDPSNNAIRFASEYGHIEIVKMLLADPRVDPSTNSNYAIQYASKNGHTEIVKMLLSDPRVNPSDSDPRDEHCYQKVARWYRDVAFRLACRHGQTAVVKVLLADSRIDPSSGYNEAIENASEYGHTEVVKMLLADPRVDPSVRNNYPIWIASKNGHVEIVKMLLADLRVNPSDSYYDYNFQKSYDNAAIIFASQNGYAAIVQILLADTRVDPSAVDNCAVIKASENGHVDVVVMLLADSRVDPSACDNEAIKCASIKGHAEIVKMLLADARVAPRDLNYVNNSQKRKRSGWCGNVAFRLACRNGKAAVVQELLADSRIDPSSDYNEAIKTASEYGHSEVVKLLLADPRVNPCVCRNYAIQVASKYGHAAVVKILLEDSRVNPGACASDWYQENAAIIYASEYGHKEVVEMLLGDDRVDPSVGDNYAIRKASENGHAEVVKMLLAHSRVDPSACENAAIRYAASNYHTEIVKMLSADSRVDSRFGDVFYISNRPTNCHM
;
A
#
# COMPACT_ATOMS: atom_id res chain seq x y z
N HIS A 1 -6.32 -10.57 51.52
CA HIS A 1 -5.38 -11.41 50.76
C HIS A 1 -4.37 -10.65 49.90
N ASN A 2 -4.67 -9.50 49.27
CA ASN A 2 -3.70 -8.84 48.36
C ASN A 2 -3.11 -7.49 48.85
N ASN A 3 -3.36 -7.08 50.10
CA ASN A 3 -2.89 -5.80 50.66
C ASN A 3 -3.16 -4.58 49.73
N SER A 4 -4.26 -4.60 48.97
CA SER A 4 -4.56 -3.58 47.96
C SER A 4 -4.81 -2.20 48.58
N ALA A 5 -5.32 -2.15 49.81
CA ALA A 5 -5.63 -0.90 50.51
C ALA A 5 -4.38 -0.02 50.68
N ILE A 6 -3.27 -0.59 51.19
CA ILE A 6 -2.01 0.16 51.35
C ILE A 6 -1.38 0.50 50.00
N GLN A 7 -1.55 -0.35 48.98
CA GLN A 7 -1.07 -0.07 47.62
C GLN A 7 -1.79 1.14 46.99
N TYR A 8 -3.13 1.20 47.08
CA TYR A 8 -3.90 2.33 46.56
C TYR A 8 -3.69 3.60 47.39
N ALA A 9 -3.57 3.48 48.72
CA ALA A 9 -3.23 4.63 49.56
C ALA A 9 -1.85 5.20 49.20
N SER A 10 -0.86 4.32 48.97
CA SER A 10 0.49 4.71 48.54
C SER A 10 0.51 5.30 47.13
N LYS A 11 -0.30 4.76 46.20
CA LYS A 11 -0.43 5.27 44.83
C LYS A 11 -1.04 6.68 44.78
N ASN A 12 -2.07 6.93 45.57
CA ASN A 12 -2.82 8.20 45.57
C ASN A 12 -2.26 9.24 46.56
N GLY A 13 -1.16 8.95 47.26
CA GLY A 13 -0.52 9.93 48.16
C GLY A 13 -1.24 10.14 49.49
N HIS A 14 -2.01 9.17 49.97
CA HIS A 14 -2.76 9.29 51.23
C HIS A 14 -1.89 8.95 52.45
N THR A 15 -0.99 9.85 52.81
CA THR A 15 0.02 9.68 53.89
C THR A 15 -0.57 9.18 55.21
N GLU A 16 -1.64 9.80 55.71
CA GLU A 16 -2.28 9.41 56.98
C GLU A 16 -2.91 8.01 56.93
N ILE A 17 -3.48 7.64 55.78
CA ILE A 17 -4.04 6.30 55.57
C ILE A 17 -2.92 5.27 55.53
N VAL A 18 -1.80 5.56 54.86
CA VAL A 18 -0.63 4.67 54.86
C VAL A 18 -0.08 4.50 56.26
N LYS A 19 0.07 5.58 57.04
CA LYS A 19 0.53 5.54 58.43
C LYS A 19 -0.37 4.66 59.30
N MET A 20 -1.69 4.81 59.18
CA MET A 20 -2.66 3.99 59.90
C MET A 20 -2.57 2.51 59.50
N LEU A 21 -2.43 2.22 58.21
CA LEU A 21 -2.33 0.85 57.70
C LEU A 21 -1.01 0.18 58.11
N LEU A 22 0.09 0.94 58.20
CA LEU A 22 1.38 0.41 58.68
C LEU A 22 1.34 0.05 60.17
N ALA A 23 0.51 0.71 60.99
CA ALA A 23 0.35 0.36 62.39
C ALA A 23 -0.34 -1.00 62.62
N ASP A 24 -1.08 -1.52 61.63
CA ASP A 24 -1.71 -2.84 61.71
C ASP A 24 -0.72 -3.94 61.30
N SER A 25 -0.43 -4.86 62.24
CA SER A 25 0.52 -5.96 62.02
C SER A 25 0.05 -6.99 60.98
N ARG A 26 -1.24 -7.01 60.63
CA ARG A 26 -1.80 -7.89 59.60
C ARG A 26 -1.56 -7.37 58.18
N VAL A 27 -1.22 -6.09 58.02
CA VAL A 27 -0.91 -5.48 56.73
C VAL A 27 0.53 -5.84 56.36
N ASP A 28 0.71 -6.40 55.17
CA ASP A 28 2.03 -6.64 54.59
C ASP A 28 2.36 -5.53 53.57
N PRO A 29 3.23 -4.56 53.92
CA PRO A 29 3.60 -3.45 53.04
C PRO A 29 4.62 -3.85 51.96
N SER A 30 5.15 -5.07 51.99
CA SER A 30 6.24 -5.50 51.13
C SER A 30 5.89 -5.58 49.65
N TYR A 31 4.62 -5.52 49.25
CA TYR A 31 4.15 -5.65 47.86
C TYR A 31 4.52 -4.42 47.00
N ASN A 32 3.53 -3.73 46.42
CA ASN A 32 3.75 -2.61 45.50
C ASN A 32 3.70 -1.24 46.18
N ALA A 33 3.55 -1.16 47.51
CA ALA A 33 3.34 0.10 48.20
C ALA A 33 4.48 1.09 47.94
N ILE A 34 5.73 0.67 48.17
CA ILE A 34 6.91 1.51 47.93
C ILE A 34 7.14 1.80 46.44
N ARG A 35 6.82 0.85 45.56
CA ARG A 35 6.90 1.05 44.10
C ARG A 35 5.95 2.15 43.65
N PHE A 36 4.67 2.10 44.05
CA PHE A 36 3.69 3.12 43.68
C PHE A 36 4.01 4.47 44.32
N ALA A 37 4.42 4.50 45.59
CA ALA A 37 4.86 5.75 46.21
C ALA A 37 6.04 6.37 45.44
N SER A 38 7.00 5.54 45.00
CA SER A 38 8.17 5.97 44.22
C SER A 38 7.84 6.38 42.79
N GLU A 39 6.88 5.72 42.14
CA GLU A 39 6.44 6.01 40.77
C GLU A 39 5.70 7.35 40.68
N TYR A 40 4.85 7.64 41.66
CA TYR A 40 3.99 8.83 41.69
C TYR A 40 4.56 10.01 42.51
N GLY A 41 5.79 9.88 43.06
CA GLY A 41 6.49 11.01 43.67
C GLY A 41 6.14 11.28 45.14
N HIS A 42 5.55 10.31 45.84
CA HIS A 42 5.09 10.48 47.23
C HIS A 42 6.23 10.30 48.24
N THR A 43 7.11 11.31 48.32
CA THR A 43 8.36 11.27 49.10
C THR A 43 8.16 10.89 50.57
N GLU A 44 7.14 11.44 51.24
CA GLU A 44 6.89 11.15 52.65
C GLU A 44 6.38 9.73 52.89
N ILE A 45 5.61 9.19 51.94
CA ILE A 45 5.19 7.78 51.98
C ILE A 45 6.39 6.86 51.77
N VAL A 46 7.30 7.20 50.85
CA VAL A 46 8.55 6.43 50.67
C VAL A 46 9.39 6.44 51.94
N ARG A 47 9.52 7.59 52.62
CA ARG A 47 10.23 7.70 53.91
C ARG A 47 9.65 6.74 54.95
N MET A 48 8.34 6.85 55.21
CA MET A 48 7.67 5.98 56.18
C MET A 48 7.79 4.49 55.83
N LEU A 49 7.71 4.15 54.54
CA LEU A 49 7.84 2.76 54.09
C LEU A 49 9.28 2.24 54.24
N LEU A 50 10.30 3.07 54.04
CA LEU A 50 11.70 2.66 54.24
C LEU A 50 12.05 2.45 55.72
N GLU A 51 11.44 3.22 56.63
CA GLU A 51 11.59 3.05 58.07
C GLU A 51 10.98 1.72 58.59
N ASP A 52 10.01 1.16 57.87
CA ASP A 52 9.38 -0.11 58.22
C ASP A 52 10.25 -1.31 57.78
N SER A 53 10.66 -2.13 58.74
CA SER A 53 11.53 -3.30 58.49
C SER A 53 10.87 -4.40 57.65
N ARG A 54 9.54 -4.41 57.53
CA ARG A 54 8.80 -5.36 56.69
C ARG A 54 8.90 -5.03 55.19
N VAL A 55 9.28 -3.81 54.84
CA VAL A 55 9.40 -3.38 53.45
C VAL A 55 10.76 -3.80 52.88
N ASN A 56 10.73 -4.48 51.73
CA ASN A 56 11.90 -4.74 50.93
C ASN A 56 11.94 -3.80 49.71
N PRO A 57 12.79 -2.76 49.71
CA PRO A 57 12.86 -1.81 48.59
C PRO A 57 13.50 -2.40 47.32
N SER A 58 14.18 -3.55 47.42
CA SER A 58 14.74 -4.29 46.27
C SER A 58 13.75 -5.21 45.56
N ARG A 59 12.52 -5.35 46.07
CA ARG A 59 11.52 -6.26 45.51
C ARG A 59 11.23 -5.93 44.03
N HIS A 60 10.90 -6.97 43.26
CA HIS A 60 10.64 -6.87 41.82
C HIS A 60 11.81 -6.23 41.06
N ASN A 61 13.03 -6.74 41.29
CA ASN A 61 14.25 -6.29 40.62
C ASN A 61 14.50 -4.78 40.82
N ASN A 62 14.36 -4.28 42.06
CA ASN A 62 14.57 -2.87 42.39
C ASN A 62 13.63 -1.90 41.62
N SER A 63 12.37 -2.28 41.42
CA SER A 63 11.41 -1.46 40.65
C SER A 63 11.21 -0.05 41.25
N ALA A 64 11.29 0.11 42.57
CA ALA A 64 11.06 1.40 43.23
C ALA A 64 12.02 2.50 42.71
N ILE A 65 13.33 2.22 42.71
CA ILE A 65 14.34 3.17 42.21
C ILE A 65 14.26 3.35 40.69
N GLN A 66 13.88 2.31 39.94
CA GLN A 66 13.68 2.41 38.49
C GLN A 66 12.56 3.38 38.12
N TYR A 67 11.39 3.27 38.75
CA TYR A 67 10.25 4.15 38.46
C TYR A 67 10.44 5.56 39.02
N ALA A 68 11.13 5.73 40.16
CA ALA A 68 11.55 7.04 40.63
C ALA A 68 12.49 7.72 39.63
N SER A 69 13.48 6.97 39.11
CA SER A 69 14.43 7.46 38.10
C SER A 69 13.75 7.77 36.77
N LYS A 70 12.78 6.96 36.34
CA LYS A 70 11.99 7.18 35.12
C LYS A 70 11.19 8.49 35.17
N ASN A 71 10.54 8.75 36.30
CA ASN A 71 9.64 9.90 36.45
C ASN A 71 10.33 11.17 36.99
N GLY A 72 11.64 11.14 37.25
CA GLY A 72 12.38 12.33 37.66
C GLY A 72 12.27 12.68 39.14
N HIS A 73 11.94 11.72 40.01
CA HIS A 73 11.76 11.97 41.45
C HIS A 73 13.10 11.96 42.20
N THR A 74 13.89 13.02 42.04
CA THR A 74 15.26 13.17 42.57
C THR A 74 15.39 12.86 44.07
N GLU A 75 14.51 13.43 44.91
CA GLU A 75 14.56 13.20 46.37
C GLU A 75 14.26 11.75 46.75
N ILE A 76 13.37 11.08 46.02
CA ILE A 76 13.07 9.66 46.23
C ILE A 76 14.26 8.80 45.81
N VAL A 77 14.89 9.09 44.68
CA VAL A 77 16.11 8.37 44.25
C VAL A 77 17.22 8.54 45.29
N LYS A 78 17.44 9.77 45.78
CA LYS A 78 18.42 10.05 46.84
C LYS A 78 18.15 9.24 48.10
N MET A 79 16.88 9.19 48.53
CA MET A 79 16.47 8.44 49.72
C MET A 79 16.65 6.92 49.54
N LEU A 80 16.29 6.39 48.36
CA LEU A 80 16.47 4.98 48.03
C LEU A 80 17.95 4.59 47.92
N LEU A 81 18.80 5.43 47.34
CA LEU A 81 20.24 5.16 47.24
C LEU A 81 20.94 5.13 48.60
N ALA A 82 20.47 5.94 49.56
CA ALA A 82 20.99 5.96 50.92
C ALA A 82 20.65 4.70 51.72
N ASP A 83 19.64 3.92 51.31
CA ASP A 83 19.29 2.66 51.96
C ASP A 83 20.18 1.52 51.45
N PRO A 84 20.97 0.85 52.33
CA PRO A 84 21.88 -0.21 51.92
C PRO A 84 21.17 -1.45 51.36
N ARG A 85 19.86 -1.61 51.60
CA ARG A 85 19.05 -2.72 51.06
C ARG A 85 18.70 -2.51 49.59
N VAL A 86 18.85 -1.30 49.06
CA VAL A 86 18.60 -1.00 47.64
C VAL A 86 19.86 -1.30 46.85
N ASP A 87 19.72 -2.21 45.89
CA ASP A 87 20.69 -2.36 44.82
C ASP A 87 20.28 -1.39 43.69
N PRO A 88 21.07 -0.35 43.37
CA PRO A 88 20.74 0.56 42.30
C PRO A 88 20.84 -0.18 40.96
N SER A 89 19.74 -0.82 40.57
CA SER A 89 19.64 -1.56 39.33
C SER A 89 20.11 -0.69 38.18
N ASN A 90 20.90 -1.27 37.28
CA ASN A 90 21.37 -0.58 36.09
C ASN A 90 20.25 -0.09 35.15
N ASN A 91 19.01 -0.52 35.37
CA ASN A 91 17.84 0.04 34.70
C ASN A 91 17.49 1.45 35.19
N ALA A 92 17.87 1.84 36.42
CA ALA A 92 17.63 3.17 36.98
C ALA A 92 18.39 4.23 36.17
N ILE A 93 19.68 4.03 35.91
CA ILE A 93 20.48 4.96 35.11
C ILE A 93 20.02 4.99 33.65
N ARG A 94 19.58 3.84 33.11
CA ARG A 94 18.99 3.75 31.77
C ARG A 94 17.74 4.62 31.65
N PHE A 95 16.77 4.49 32.57
CA PHE A 95 15.56 5.30 32.54
C PHE A 95 15.85 6.79 32.82
N ALA A 96 16.73 7.10 33.77
CA ALA A 96 17.15 8.49 33.98
C ALA A 96 17.76 9.11 32.70
N SER A 97 18.57 8.33 31.98
CA SER A 97 19.19 8.74 30.72
C SER A 97 18.20 8.85 29.56
N GLU A 98 17.21 7.95 29.48
CA GLU A 98 16.17 7.99 28.46
C GLU A 98 15.28 9.22 28.60
N TYR A 99 14.86 9.56 29.82
CA TYR A 99 13.92 10.64 30.09
C TYR A 99 14.60 11.99 30.40
N GLY A 100 15.94 12.06 30.37
CA GLY A 100 16.66 13.34 30.45
C GLY A 100 16.89 13.86 31.87
N HIS A 101 16.86 13.00 32.89
CA HIS A 101 16.98 13.41 34.29
C HIS A 101 18.44 13.58 34.72
N ILE A 102 19.04 14.73 34.38
CA ILE A 102 20.46 15.06 34.59
C ILE A 102 20.92 14.82 36.04
N GLU A 103 20.22 15.38 37.03
CA GLU A 103 20.61 15.26 38.44
C GLU A 103 20.55 13.81 38.95
N ILE A 104 19.59 13.01 38.45
CA ILE A 104 19.47 11.60 38.78
C ILE A 104 20.63 10.81 38.16
N VAL A 105 20.97 11.06 36.90
CA VAL A 105 22.15 10.42 36.26
C VAL A 105 23.42 10.76 37.03
N LYS A 106 23.60 12.03 37.43
CA LYS A 106 24.75 12.47 38.22
C LYS A 106 24.83 11.76 39.57
N MET A 107 23.72 11.64 40.30
CA MET A 107 23.68 10.89 41.56
C MET A 107 23.98 9.40 41.35
N LEU A 108 23.42 8.78 40.32
CA LEU A 108 23.64 7.36 40.02
C LEU A 108 25.08 7.07 39.61
N LEU A 109 25.72 7.93 38.81
CA LEU A 109 27.13 7.79 38.43
C LEU A 109 28.09 7.97 39.61
N ALA A 110 27.70 8.73 40.64
CA ALA A 110 28.48 8.89 41.86
C ALA A 110 28.43 7.66 42.77
N ASP A 111 27.45 6.77 42.59
CA ASP A 111 27.34 5.52 43.35
C ASP A 111 28.21 4.42 42.70
N PRO A 112 29.21 3.87 43.42
CA PRO A 112 30.12 2.88 42.84
C PRO A 112 29.43 1.55 42.47
N ARG A 113 28.22 1.30 42.98
CA ARG A 113 27.43 0.10 42.65
C ARG A 113 26.80 0.17 41.26
N VAL A 114 26.64 1.37 40.70
CA VAL A 114 26.06 1.56 39.37
C VAL A 114 27.14 1.40 38.31
N ASP A 115 26.90 0.50 37.37
CA ASP A 115 27.75 0.34 36.19
C ASP A 115 27.01 0.84 34.94
N PRO A 116 27.36 2.04 34.42
CA PRO A 116 26.70 2.64 33.26
C PRO A 116 26.93 1.86 31.95
N SER A 117 27.90 0.93 31.93
CA SER A 117 28.24 0.15 30.74
C SER A 117 27.37 -1.09 30.54
N THR A 118 26.62 -1.47 31.57
CA THR A 118 25.80 -2.68 31.58
C THR A 118 24.65 -2.63 30.59
N ASN A 119 24.18 -3.82 30.20
CA ASN A 119 23.22 -4.00 29.10
C ASN A 119 23.67 -3.22 27.85
N SER A 120 24.95 -3.32 27.52
CA SER A 120 25.50 -2.81 26.26
C SER A 120 25.37 -1.31 26.08
N ASN A 121 25.66 -0.57 27.16
CA ASN A 121 25.64 0.89 27.16
C ASN A 121 24.26 1.50 26.79
N TYR A 122 23.14 0.85 27.12
CA TYR A 122 21.81 1.43 26.80
C TYR A 122 21.59 2.84 27.35
N ALA A 123 22.23 3.19 28.48
CA ALA A 123 22.13 4.54 29.05
C ALA A 123 22.57 5.62 28.04
N ILE A 124 23.75 5.48 27.43
CA ILE A 124 24.23 6.45 26.43
C ILE A 124 23.47 6.32 25.11
N GLN A 125 23.01 5.12 24.73
CA GLN A 125 22.19 4.93 23.53
C GLN A 125 20.86 5.70 23.63
N TYR A 126 20.12 5.57 24.72
CA TYR A 126 18.84 6.28 24.91
C TYR A 126 19.03 7.78 25.12
N ALA A 127 20.07 8.20 25.83
CA ALA A 127 20.43 9.61 25.92
C ALA A 127 20.72 10.20 24.53
N SER A 128 21.45 9.45 23.69
CA SER A 128 21.80 9.87 22.34
C SER A 128 20.60 9.89 21.40
N LYS A 129 19.71 8.91 21.50
CA LYS A 129 18.43 8.85 20.76
C LYS A 129 17.55 10.06 21.05
N ASN A 130 17.42 10.43 22.32
CA ASN A 130 16.52 11.49 22.77
C ASN A 130 17.18 12.88 22.84
N GLY A 131 18.46 13.01 22.46
CA GLY A 131 19.14 14.31 22.34
C GLY A 131 19.67 14.90 23.64
N HIS A 132 19.78 14.09 24.71
CA HIS A 132 20.21 14.53 26.04
C HIS A 132 21.72 14.75 26.11
N THR A 133 22.19 15.83 25.49
CA THR A 133 23.60 16.13 25.25
C THR A 133 24.45 16.16 26.52
N GLU A 134 23.94 16.77 27.60
CA GLU A 134 24.67 16.84 28.88
C GLU A 134 24.80 15.45 29.54
N ILE A 135 23.77 14.60 29.39
CA ILE A 135 23.84 13.21 29.88
C ILE A 135 24.86 12.41 29.06
N VAL A 136 24.89 12.59 27.73
CA VAL A 136 25.91 11.96 26.87
C VAL A 136 27.31 12.38 27.30
N LYS A 137 27.56 13.68 27.54
CA LYS A 137 28.87 14.15 28.05
C LYS A 137 29.24 13.56 29.41
N MET A 138 28.29 13.50 30.35
CA MET A 138 28.52 12.87 31.66
C MET A 138 28.87 11.39 31.52
N LEU A 139 28.12 10.64 30.72
CA LEU A 139 28.36 9.21 30.50
C LEU A 139 29.71 8.97 29.80
N LEU A 140 30.08 9.77 28.80
CA LEU A 140 31.38 9.66 28.12
C LEU A 140 32.57 9.97 29.03
N SER A 141 32.36 10.76 30.09
CA SER A 141 33.39 11.09 31.08
C SER A 141 33.67 9.93 32.04
N ASP A 142 32.77 8.95 32.15
CA ASP A 142 32.99 7.74 32.93
C ASP A 142 33.87 6.76 32.12
N PRO A 143 35.05 6.35 32.62
CA PRO A 143 35.98 5.51 31.87
C PRO A 143 35.44 4.11 31.58
N ARG A 144 34.40 3.66 32.29
CA ARG A 144 33.73 2.37 32.05
C ARG A 144 32.85 2.39 30.80
N VAL A 145 32.39 3.58 30.38
CA VAL A 145 31.53 3.74 29.20
C VAL A 145 32.41 3.79 27.96
N ASN A 146 32.28 2.76 27.13
CA ASN A 146 32.81 2.76 25.77
C ASN A 146 31.68 2.99 24.77
N PRO A 147 31.62 4.16 24.10
CA PRO A 147 30.51 4.48 23.21
C PRO A 147 30.48 3.63 21.91
N SER A 148 31.58 2.93 21.61
CA SER A 148 31.68 2.02 20.47
C SER A 148 31.18 0.60 20.75
N ASP A 149 30.98 0.22 22.02
CA ASP A 149 30.63 -1.15 22.39
C ASP A 149 29.14 -1.47 22.19
N SER A 150 28.88 -2.73 21.82
CA SER A 150 27.55 -3.30 21.58
C SER A 150 27.46 -4.76 22.08
N ASP A 151 26.27 -5.23 22.44
CA ASP A 151 26.08 -6.61 22.90
C ASP A 151 26.32 -7.62 21.77
N PRO A 152 27.17 -8.64 21.97
CA PRO A 152 27.18 -9.80 21.09
C PRO A 152 25.99 -10.77 21.33
N ARG A 153 25.16 -10.56 22.36
CA ARG A 153 24.06 -11.47 22.77
C ARG A 153 22.64 -10.93 22.53
N ASP A 154 22.47 -9.96 21.63
CA ASP A 154 21.12 -9.68 21.13
C ASP A 154 20.67 -10.89 20.30
N GLU A 155 19.92 -11.80 20.94
CA GLU A 155 19.48 -13.11 20.44
C GLU A 155 18.58 -13.04 19.19
N HIS A 156 18.35 -11.84 18.64
CA HIS A 156 17.69 -11.65 17.35
C HIS A 156 18.63 -11.58 16.15
N CYS A 157 19.96 -11.59 16.33
CA CYS A 157 20.90 -11.61 15.21
C CYS A 157 21.50 -13.01 15.01
N TYR A 158 21.15 -13.63 13.88
CA TYR A 158 21.80 -14.84 13.41
C TYR A 158 23.32 -14.65 13.32
N GLN A 159 24.03 -15.70 13.72
CA GLN A 159 25.48 -15.85 13.85
C GLN A 159 26.31 -15.15 12.76
N LYS A 160 27.42 -14.55 13.21
CA LYS A 160 28.55 -13.96 12.45
C LYS A 160 28.38 -12.51 11.97
N VAL A 161 28.25 -11.54 12.87
CA VAL A 161 28.94 -10.24 12.64
C VAL A 161 28.92 -9.27 13.84
N ALA A 162 29.95 -9.36 14.70
CA ALA A 162 30.19 -8.38 15.77
C ALA A 162 30.53 -6.96 15.26
N ARG A 163 30.70 -6.74 13.95
CA ARG A 163 30.98 -5.42 13.35
C ARG A 163 29.73 -4.58 13.06
N TRP A 164 28.54 -5.16 13.07
CA TRP A 164 27.33 -4.50 12.56
C TRP A 164 26.61 -3.70 13.65
N TYR A 165 27.03 -3.87 14.90
CA TYR A 165 26.36 -3.27 16.05
C TYR A 165 27.22 -2.25 16.81
N ARG A 166 28.49 -2.02 16.47
CA ARG A 166 29.32 -0.98 17.14
C ARG A 166 28.72 0.42 17.00
N ASP A 167 29.03 1.36 17.88
CA ASP A 167 28.62 2.78 17.78
C ASP A 167 27.09 3.03 17.65
N VAL A 168 26.25 2.19 18.28
CA VAL A 168 24.78 2.32 18.23
C VAL A 168 24.32 3.71 18.67
N ALA A 169 24.93 4.25 19.72
CA ALA A 169 24.59 5.57 20.25
C ALA A 169 24.76 6.66 19.17
N PHE A 170 25.83 6.58 18.38
CA PHE A 170 26.11 7.49 17.28
C PHE A 170 25.09 7.36 16.15
N ARG A 171 24.77 6.13 15.73
CA ARG A 171 23.74 5.91 14.70
C ARG A 171 22.35 6.36 15.13
N LEU A 172 21.96 6.11 16.38
CA LEU A 172 20.68 6.58 16.92
C LEU A 172 20.62 8.12 16.95
N ALA A 173 21.71 8.78 17.34
CA ALA A 173 21.79 10.24 17.28
C ALA A 173 21.62 10.76 15.84
N CYS A 174 22.25 10.10 14.86
CA CYS A 174 22.11 10.46 13.44
C CYS A 174 20.69 10.22 12.91
N ARG A 175 20.09 9.07 13.23
CA ARG A 175 18.73 8.69 12.84
C ARG A 175 17.66 9.64 13.37
N HIS A 176 17.85 10.15 14.58
CA HIS A 176 16.93 11.07 15.24
C HIS A 176 17.31 12.54 15.09
N GLY A 177 18.34 12.88 14.30
CA GLY A 177 18.69 14.26 13.99
C GLY A 177 19.30 15.05 15.14
N GLN A 178 19.90 14.36 16.11
CA GLN A 178 20.40 14.97 17.35
C GLN A 178 21.76 15.64 17.13
N THR A 179 21.76 16.80 16.47
CA THR A 179 22.96 17.49 16.00
C THR A 179 24.01 17.74 17.08
N ALA A 180 23.59 18.20 18.26
CA ALA A 180 24.48 18.46 19.39
C ALA A 180 25.15 17.18 19.91
N VAL A 181 24.40 16.07 19.98
CA VAL A 181 24.92 14.76 20.37
C VAL A 181 25.89 14.23 19.31
N VAL A 182 25.53 14.30 18.03
CA VAL A 182 26.38 13.90 16.90
C VAL A 182 27.73 14.62 16.96
N LYS A 183 27.73 15.93 17.24
CA LYS A 183 28.95 16.72 17.40
C LYS A 183 29.80 16.26 18.59
N VAL A 184 29.19 15.94 19.73
CA VAL A 184 29.90 15.43 20.91
C VAL A 184 30.50 14.04 20.63
N LEU A 185 29.75 13.16 19.97
CA LEU A 185 30.21 11.80 19.67
C LEU A 185 31.29 11.79 18.58
N LEU A 186 31.20 12.62 17.53
CA LEU A 186 32.25 12.72 16.51
C LEU A 186 33.57 13.26 17.07
N ALA A 187 33.52 14.07 18.13
CA ALA A 187 34.72 14.57 18.81
C ALA A 187 35.43 13.48 19.64
N ASP A 188 34.76 12.38 19.96
CA ASP A 188 35.36 11.23 20.65
C ASP A 188 36.07 10.33 19.65
N SER A 189 37.38 10.16 19.81
CA SER A 189 38.22 9.37 18.90
C SER A 189 37.88 7.88 18.87
N ARG A 190 37.10 7.38 19.85
CA ARG A 190 36.65 5.98 19.91
C ARG A 190 35.50 5.70 18.94
N ILE A 191 34.79 6.73 18.48
CA ILE A 191 33.68 6.59 17.54
C ILE A 191 34.21 6.42 16.12
N ASP A 192 33.74 5.36 15.45
CA ASP A 192 33.93 5.16 14.02
C ASP A 192 32.63 5.51 13.27
N PRO A 193 32.55 6.67 12.59
CA PRO A 193 31.35 7.06 11.87
C PRO A 193 31.09 6.20 10.61
N SER A 194 32.05 5.39 10.18
CA SER A 194 31.90 4.44 9.07
C SER A 194 31.36 3.07 9.52
N SER A 195 31.18 2.86 10.82
CA SER A 195 30.73 1.57 11.35
C SER A 195 29.33 1.20 10.89
N GLY A 196 29.06 -0.11 10.79
CA GLY A 196 27.80 -0.61 10.25
C GLY A 196 27.61 -0.31 8.75
N TYR A 197 28.68 -0.20 7.97
CA TYR A 197 28.65 0.22 6.55
C TYR A 197 28.08 1.63 6.38
N ASN A 198 28.60 2.60 7.12
CA ASN A 198 28.19 4.01 7.03
C ASN A 198 26.67 4.23 7.23
N GLU A 199 25.98 3.37 7.98
CA GLU A 199 24.53 3.48 8.22
C GLU A 199 24.15 4.81 8.90
N ALA A 200 25.11 5.52 9.51
CA ALA A 200 24.90 6.86 10.04
C ALA A 200 24.46 7.88 8.96
N ILE A 201 25.15 7.91 7.81
CA ILE A 201 24.79 8.85 6.72
C ILE A 201 23.51 8.40 6.00
N GLU A 202 23.27 7.10 5.94
CA GLU A 202 22.04 6.53 5.36
C GLU A 202 20.82 6.92 6.19
N ASN A 203 20.86 6.69 7.51
CA ASN A 203 19.79 7.07 8.43
C ASN A 203 19.56 8.59 8.40
N ALA A 204 20.63 9.39 8.45
CA ALA A 204 20.51 10.85 8.38
C ALA A 204 19.88 11.31 7.04
N SER A 205 20.22 10.65 5.93
CA SER A 205 19.67 10.92 4.61
C SER A 205 18.23 10.44 4.44
N GLU A 206 17.86 9.31 5.07
CA GLU A 206 16.49 8.77 5.03
C GLU A 206 15.51 9.69 5.76
N TYR A 207 15.88 10.15 6.95
CA TYR A 207 15.01 10.96 7.81
C TYR A 207 15.14 12.48 7.60
N GLY A 208 16.00 12.92 6.67
CA GLY A 208 16.04 14.33 6.26
C GLY A 208 16.88 15.25 7.16
N HIS A 209 17.82 14.69 7.93
CA HIS A 209 18.62 15.45 8.90
C HIS A 209 19.79 16.18 8.24
N THR A 210 19.49 17.28 7.55
CA THR A 210 20.44 18.07 6.73
C THR A 210 21.72 18.45 7.47
N GLU A 211 21.63 19.00 8.68
CA GLU A 211 22.82 19.39 9.45
C GLU A 211 23.67 18.18 9.89
N VAL A 212 23.03 17.03 10.14
CA VAL A 212 23.76 15.79 10.44
C VAL A 212 24.50 15.30 9.21
N VAL A 213 23.85 15.26 8.03
CA VAL A 213 24.52 14.89 6.78
C VAL A 213 25.69 15.82 6.49
N LYS A 214 25.54 17.13 6.69
CA LYS A 214 26.63 18.10 6.53
C LYS A 214 27.82 17.81 7.44
N MET A 215 27.58 17.48 8.72
CA MET A 215 28.63 17.10 9.65
C MET A 215 29.30 15.77 9.25
N LEU A 216 28.53 14.79 8.78
CA LEU A 216 29.05 13.50 8.34
C LEU A 216 29.90 13.62 7.08
N LEU A 217 29.47 14.40 6.09
CA LEU A 217 30.24 14.64 4.86
C LEU A 217 31.56 15.38 5.11
N ALA A 218 31.62 16.20 6.16
CA ALA A 218 32.86 16.87 6.57
C ALA A 218 33.89 15.91 7.21
N ASP A 219 33.46 14.73 7.68
CA ASP A 219 34.37 13.72 8.22
C ASP A 219 34.88 12.81 7.08
N PRO A 220 36.19 12.78 6.79
CA PRO A 220 36.75 12.01 5.67
C PRO A 220 36.61 10.49 5.85
N ARG A 221 36.30 10.01 7.06
CA ARG A 221 36.07 8.58 7.33
C ARG A 221 34.72 8.11 6.82
N VAL A 222 33.76 9.02 6.63
CA VAL A 222 32.43 8.69 6.12
C VAL A 222 32.49 8.55 4.61
N ASP A 223 32.03 7.41 4.10
CA ASP A 223 31.86 7.15 2.67
C ASP A 223 30.41 7.45 2.24
N PRO A 224 30.15 8.52 1.48
CA PRO A 224 28.82 8.85 1.00
C PRO A 224 28.36 7.98 -0.19
N SER A 225 29.27 7.21 -0.80
CA SER A 225 28.98 6.31 -1.93
C SER A 225 28.55 4.90 -1.49
N VAL A 226 28.34 4.72 -0.19
CA VAL A 226 28.03 3.42 0.41
C VAL A 226 26.82 2.72 -0.23
N ARG A 227 26.91 1.39 -0.35
CA ARG A 227 25.89 0.51 -0.95
C ARG A 227 25.41 1.02 -2.31
N ASN A 228 26.35 1.41 -3.18
CA ASN A 228 26.11 1.98 -4.50
C ASN A 228 25.29 3.28 -4.43
N ASN A 229 25.79 4.25 -3.65
CA ASN A 229 25.19 5.57 -3.48
C ASN A 229 23.76 5.53 -2.90
N TYR A 230 23.53 4.62 -1.95
CA TYR A 230 22.26 4.53 -1.24
C TYR A 230 21.82 5.84 -0.56
N PRO A 231 22.71 6.66 0.05
CA PRO A 231 22.31 7.92 0.69
C PRO A 231 21.58 8.89 -0.26
N ILE A 232 22.07 9.08 -1.49
CA ILE A 232 21.43 10.00 -2.44
C ILE A 232 20.12 9.43 -2.98
N TRP A 233 20.06 8.10 -3.15
CA TRP A 233 18.84 7.42 -3.54
C TRP A 233 17.73 7.57 -2.51
N ILE A 234 18.00 7.27 -1.23
CA ILE A 234 16.98 7.32 -0.18
C ILE A 234 16.54 8.76 0.10
N ALA A 235 17.47 9.73 0.01
CA ALA A 235 17.15 11.15 0.06
C ALA A 235 16.23 11.57 -1.09
N SER A 236 16.49 11.09 -2.31
CA SER A 236 15.66 11.35 -3.49
C SER A 236 14.28 10.70 -3.38
N LYS A 237 14.19 9.49 -2.82
CA LYS A 237 12.93 8.77 -2.58
C LYS A 237 12.05 9.42 -1.51
N ASN A 238 12.65 10.08 -0.51
CA ASN A 238 11.93 10.72 0.59
C ASN A 238 11.78 12.24 0.42
N GLY A 239 12.28 12.83 -0.66
CA GLY A 239 12.04 14.23 -1.00
C GLY A 239 12.99 15.23 -0.36
N HIS A 240 14.18 14.80 0.11
CA HIS A 240 15.11 15.66 0.85
C HIS A 240 16.03 16.46 -0.08
N VAL A 241 15.50 17.55 -0.65
CA VAL A 241 16.16 18.40 -1.66
C VAL A 241 17.57 18.85 -1.26
N GLU A 242 17.75 19.41 -0.06
CA GLU A 242 19.05 19.94 0.38
C GLU A 242 20.09 18.83 0.58
N ILE A 243 19.67 17.64 1.01
CA ILE A 243 20.55 16.48 1.14
C ILE A 243 21.01 16.00 -0.24
N VAL A 244 20.11 15.95 -1.23
CA VAL A 244 20.49 15.61 -2.61
C VAL A 244 21.51 16.61 -3.16
N LYS A 245 21.32 17.92 -2.95
CA LYS A 245 22.31 18.94 -3.35
C LYS A 245 23.67 18.72 -2.70
N MET A 246 23.70 18.48 -1.39
CA MET A 246 24.95 18.24 -0.66
C MET A 246 25.66 16.98 -1.14
N LEU A 247 24.92 15.89 -1.37
CA LEU A 247 25.49 14.63 -1.84
C LEU A 247 26.01 14.73 -3.28
N LEU A 248 25.30 15.42 -4.18
CA LEU A 248 25.77 15.65 -5.56
C LEU A 248 27.03 16.52 -5.62
N ALA A 249 27.17 17.46 -4.69
CA ALA A 249 28.36 18.30 -4.58
C ALA A 249 29.61 17.53 -4.11
N ASP A 250 29.45 16.36 -3.48
CA ASP A 250 30.55 15.49 -3.11
C ASP A 250 31.01 14.64 -4.30
N LEU A 251 32.27 14.81 -4.72
CA LEU A 251 32.83 14.12 -5.88
C LEU A 251 32.92 12.60 -5.72
N ARG A 252 32.83 12.08 -4.49
CA ARG A 252 32.82 10.64 -4.22
C ARG A 252 31.49 9.99 -4.61
N VAL A 253 30.41 10.76 -4.67
CA VAL A 253 29.07 10.26 -5.02
C VAL A 253 28.93 10.17 -6.52
N ASN A 254 28.54 9.00 -7.02
CA ASN A 254 28.13 8.80 -8.41
C ASN A 254 26.63 8.50 -8.51
N PRO A 255 25.79 9.46 -8.93
CA PRO A 255 24.34 9.27 -8.96
C PRO A 255 23.86 8.26 -10.01
N SER A 256 24.73 7.85 -10.94
CA SER A 256 24.39 6.88 -11.99
C SER A 256 24.54 5.43 -11.56
N ASP A 257 25.15 5.16 -10.40
CA ASP A 257 25.50 3.79 -10.00
C ASP A 257 24.28 2.89 -9.82
N SER A 258 24.52 1.62 -10.13
CA SER A 258 23.55 0.54 -10.17
C SER A 258 23.10 0.11 -8.76
N TYR A 259 21.81 0.25 -8.45
CA TYR A 259 21.19 -0.33 -7.26
C TYR A 259 20.53 -1.68 -7.60
N TYR A 260 20.93 -2.75 -6.91
CA TYR A 260 20.29 -4.07 -7.07
C TYR A 260 19.21 -4.29 -6.01
N ASP A 261 17.95 -4.38 -6.44
CA ASP A 261 16.85 -4.74 -5.56
C ASP A 261 16.69 -6.27 -5.49
N TYR A 262 17.02 -6.86 -4.34
CA TYR A 262 16.90 -8.30 -4.11
C TYR A 262 15.44 -8.81 -4.14
N ASN A 263 14.44 -7.96 -3.86
CA ASN A 263 13.04 -8.39 -3.84
C ASN A 263 12.47 -8.55 -5.25
N PHE A 264 12.86 -7.68 -6.17
CA PHE A 264 12.35 -7.66 -7.54
C PHE A 264 13.34 -8.26 -8.55
N GLN A 265 14.52 -8.69 -8.09
CA GLN A 265 15.60 -9.25 -8.90
C GLN A 265 15.94 -8.35 -10.10
N LYS A 266 15.93 -7.03 -9.86
CA LYS A 266 16.11 -5.99 -10.88
C LYS A 266 17.17 -4.99 -10.45
N SER A 267 18.02 -4.61 -11.39
CA SER A 267 18.94 -3.51 -11.23
C SER A 267 18.30 -2.20 -11.67
N TYR A 268 18.47 -1.16 -10.86
CA TYR A 268 18.05 0.19 -11.15
C TYR A 268 19.29 1.07 -11.23
N ASP A 269 19.76 1.30 -12.45
CA ASP A 269 20.75 2.33 -12.73
C ASP A 269 20.08 3.70 -12.62
N ASN A 270 20.79 4.72 -12.17
CA ASN A 270 20.24 6.07 -11.95
C ASN A 270 19.00 6.06 -11.03
N ALA A 271 19.04 5.27 -9.96
CA ALA A 271 17.90 5.11 -9.05
C ALA A 271 17.42 6.47 -8.48
N ALA A 272 18.32 7.41 -8.17
CA ALA A 272 17.94 8.72 -7.62
C ALA A 272 16.86 9.44 -8.46
N ILE A 273 17.03 9.52 -9.79
CA ILE A 273 16.06 10.21 -10.66
C ILE A 273 14.79 9.39 -10.86
N ILE A 274 14.88 8.06 -10.93
CA ILE A 274 13.71 7.18 -11.05
C ILE A 274 12.78 7.34 -9.83
N PHE A 275 13.33 7.28 -8.62
CA PHE A 275 12.55 7.37 -7.39
C PHE A 275 12.04 8.80 -7.11
N ALA A 276 12.82 9.83 -7.44
CA ALA A 276 12.33 11.21 -7.40
C ALA A 276 11.16 11.40 -8.38
N SER A 277 11.26 10.82 -9.58
CA SER A 277 10.21 10.89 -10.61
C SER A 277 8.96 10.11 -10.23
N GLN A 278 9.11 8.94 -9.59
CA GLN A 278 8.01 8.12 -9.10
C GLN A 278 7.19 8.83 -8.01
N ASN A 279 7.85 9.59 -7.13
CA ASN A 279 7.20 10.28 -6.01
C ASN A 279 6.83 11.74 -6.33
N GLY A 280 7.19 12.26 -7.51
CA GLY A 280 6.79 13.59 -7.96
C GLY A 280 7.66 14.74 -7.43
N TYR A 281 8.89 14.49 -6.99
CA TYR A 281 9.77 15.53 -6.44
C TYR A 281 10.44 16.33 -7.55
N ALA A 282 9.68 17.22 -8.19
CA ALA A 282 10.10 18.03 -9.33
C ALA A 282 11.41 18.81 -9.09
N ALA A 283 11.59 19.39 -7.88
CA ALA A 283 12.84 20.08 -7.53
C ALA A 283 14.07 19.15 -7.54
N ILE A 284 13.91 17.91 -7.08
CA ILE A 284 14.98 16.91 -7.09
C ILE A 284 15.27 16.46 -8.52
N VAL A 285 14.23 16.20 -9.31
CA VAL A 285 14.37 15.84 -10.73
C VAL A 285 15.11 16.93 -11.49
N GLN A 286 14.77 18.21 -11.28
CA GLN A 286 15.46 19.34 -11.90
C GLN A 286 16.95 19.38 -11.53
N ILE A 287 17.28 19.18 -10.24
CA ILE A 287 18.67 19.16 -9.77
C ILE A 287 19.44 17.98 -10.38
N LEU A 288 18.83 16.80 -10.44
CA LEU A 288 19.44 15.61 -11.02
C LEU A 288 19.64 15.73 -12.53
N LEU A 289 18.68 16.29 -13.27
CA LEU A 289 18.80 16.54 -14.70
C LEU A 289 19.91 17.54 -15.04
N ALA A 290 20.17 18.51 -14.16
CA ALA A 290 21.27 19.47 -14.30
C ALA A 290 22.66 18.82 -14.11
N ASP A 291 22.74 17.66 -13.46
CA ASP A 291 23.99 16.92 -13.31
C ASP A 291 24.25 16.02 -14.52
N THR A 292 25.36 16.25 -15.23
CA THR A 292 25.70 15.52 -16.46
C THR A 292 25.98 14.04 -16.24
N ARG A 293 26.25 13.60 -15.00
CA ARG A 293 26.46 12.19 -14.66
C ARG A 293 25.17 11.39 -14.65
N VAL A 294 24.02 12.05 -14.46
CA VAL A 294 22.72 11.39 -14.42
C VAL A 294 22.24 11.12 -15.85
N ASP A 295 21.89 9.87 -16.12
CA ASP A 295 21.23 9.45 -17.35
C ASP A 295 19.72 9.25 -17.12
N PRO A 296 18.85 10.18 -17.59
CA PRO A 296 17.40 10.05 -17.44
C PRO A 296 16.78 8.98 -18.34
N SER A 297 17.52 8.46 -19.33
CA SER A 297 17.08 7.39 -20.23
C SER A 297 17.34 5.98 -19.69
N ALA A 298 18.01 5.88 -18.55
CA ALA A 298 18.36 4.61 -17.92
C ALA A 298 17.14 3.72 -17.66
N VAL A 299 17.37 2.40 -17.73
CA VAL A 299 16.34 1.37 -17.50
C VAL A 299 15.14 1.58 -18.43
N ASP A 300 15.41 1.80 -19.72
CA ASP A 300 14.41 2.05 -20.77
C ASP A 300 13.48 3.24 -20.47
N ASN A 301 14.07 4.38 -20.08
CA ASN A 301 13.35 5.60 -19.71
C ASN A 301 12.37 5.40 -18.54
N CYS A 302 12.75 4.59 -17.55
CA CYS A 302 11.92 4.28 -16.39
C CYS A 302 11.44 5.54 -15.64
N ALA A 303 12.24 6.61 -15.62
CA ALA A 303 11.89 7.87 -14.96
C ALA A 303 10.59 8.48 -15.53
N VAL A 304 10.47 8.63 -16.86
CA VAL A 304 9.27 9.19 -17.49
C VAL A 304 8.09 8.23 -17.40
N ILE A 305 8.33 6.92 -17.47
CA ILE A 305 7.30 5.89 -17.28
C ILE A 305 6.71 5.98 -15.87
N LYS A 306 7.55 6.06 -14.83
CA LYS A 306 7.09 6.16 -13.43
C LYS A 306 6.43 7.48 -13.09
N ALA A 307 6.91 8.59 -13.64
CA ALA A 307 6.23 9.89 -13.52
C ALA A 307 4.83 9.83 -14.18
N SER A 308 4.75 9.23 -15.37
CA SER A 308 3.51 9.07 -16.13
C SER A 308 2.52 8.12 -15.45
N GLU A 309 2.99 7.03 -14.85
CA GLU A 309 2.16 6.08 -14.10
C GLU A 309 1.53 6.74 -12.85
N ASN A 310 2.30 7.57 -12.13
CA ASN A 310 1.85 8.16 -10.87
C ASN A 310 1.17 9.54 -11.03
N GLY A 311 1.13 10.10 -12.24
CA GLY A 311 0.36 11.32 -12.50
C GLY A 311 1.13 12.63 -12.28
N HIS A 312 2.47 12.59 -12.26
CA HIS A 312 3.29 13.75 -11.93
C HIS A 312 3.56 14.64 -13.15
N VAL A 313 2.61 15.51 -13.47
CA VAL A 313 2.63 16.41 -14.64
C VAL A 313 3.93 17.22 -14.74
N ASP A 314 4.32 17.93 -13.68
CA ASP A 314 5.51 18.79 -13.67
C ASP A 314 6.80 18.00 -13.96
N VAL A 315 6.91 16.79 -13.39
CA VAL A 315 8.05 15.90 -13.63
C VAL A 315 8.06 15.42 -15.07
N VAL A 316 6.91 15.03 -15.63
CA VAL A 316 6.82 14.63 -17.04
C VAL A 316 7.23 15.79 -17.95
N VAL A 317 6.79 17.01 -17.69
CA VAL A 317 7.22 18.21 -18.46
C VAL A 317 8.73 18.38 -18.40
N MET A 318 9.33 18.29 -17.20
CA MET A 318 10.79 18.41 -17.03
C MET A 318 11.55 17.31 -17.79
N LEU A 319 11.08 16.06 -17.72
CA LEU A 319 11.72 14.93 -18.40
C LEU A 319 11.58 15.02 -19.92
N LEU A 320 10.41 15.40 -20.44
CA LEU A 320 10.20 15.55 -21.89
C LEU A 320 11.01 16.71 -22.49
N ALA A 321 11.33 17.72 -21.69
CA ALA A 321 12.21 18.83 -22.10
C ALA A 321 13.69 18.39 -22.25
N ASP A 322 14.10 17.28 -21.63
CA ASP A 322 15.44 16.73 -21.79
C ASP A 322 15.53 15.87 -23.06
N SER A 323 16.41 16.25 -23.99
CA SER A 323 16.55 15.57 -25.28
C SER A 323 17.01 14.12 -25.18
N ARG A 324 17.58 13.70 -24.04
CA ARG A 324 18.04 12.32 -23.80
C ARG A 324 16.87 11.38 -23.50
N VAL A 325 15.73 11.91 -23.04
CA VAL A 325 14.55 11.11 -22.71
C VAL A 325 13.80 10.75 -23.99
N ASP A 326 13.56 9.46 -24.18
CA ASP A 326 12.69 8.92 -25.23
C ASP A 326 11.35 8.48 -24.63
N PRO A 327 10.25 9.25 -24.83
CA PRO A 327 8.93 8.90 -24.34
C PRO A 327 8.28 7.70 -25.07
N SER A 328 8.84 7.27 -26.20
CA SER A 328 8.36 6.11 -26.97
C SER A 328 8.99 4.77 -26.54
N ALA A 329 9.94 4.82 -25.60
CA ALA A 329 10.62 3.64 -25.08
C ALA A 329 9.66 2.57 -24.55
N CYS A 330 10.13 1.32 -24.55
CA CYS A 330 9.34 0.15 -24.14
C CYS A 330 7.98 0.05 -24.85
N ASP A 331 7.93 0.35 -26.15
CA ASP A 331 6.69 0.30 -26.92
C ASP A 331 5.65 1.29 -26.37
N ASN A 332 6.03 2.56 -26.20
CA ASN A 332 5.16 3.62 -25.69
C ASN A 332 4.58 3.33 -24.27
N GLU A 333 5.39 2.75 -23.38
CA GLU A 333 4.91 2.33 -22.05
C GLU A 333 4.41 3.52 -21.20
N ALA A 334 5.04 4.69 -21.34
CA ALA A 334 4.65 5.89 -20.59
C ALA A 334 3.18 6.29 -20.84
N ILE A 335 2.75 6.36 -22.11
CA ILE A 335 1.36 6.71 -22.46
C ILE A 335 0.40 5.56 -22.13
N LYS A 336 0.83 4.29 -22.22
CA LYS A 336 0.04 3.13 -21.78
C LYS A 336 -0.25 3.19 -20.28
N CYS A 337 0.77 3.42 -19.45
CA CYS A 337 0.62 3.56 -18.00
C CYS A 337 -0.29 4.74 -17.63
N ALA A 338 -0.05 5.92 -18.23
CA ALA A 338 -0.89 7.10 -18.01
C ALA A 338 -2.36 6.83 -18.38
N SER A 339 -2.58 6.09 -19.49
CA SER A 339 -3.91 5.72 -19.97
C SER A 339 -4.65 4.74 -19.06
N ILE A 340 -3.95 3.74 -18.50
CA ILE A 340 -4.52 2.80 -17.53
C ILE A 340 -4.92 3.53 -16.24
N LYS A 341 -4.07 4.45 -15.77
CA LYS A 341 -4.27 5.15 -14.49
C LYS A 341 -5.27 6.30 -14.59
N GLY A 342 -5.44 6.88 -15.77
CA GLY A 342 -6.45 7.91 -16.05
C GLY A 342 -5.89 9.33 -16.09
N HIS A 343 -4.60 9.51 -16.34
CA HIS A 343 -3.93 10.80 -16.30
C HIS A 343 -4.05 11.53 -17.65
N ALA A 344 -5.22 12.12 -17.92
CA ALA A 344 -5.56 12.72 -19.21
C ALA A 344 -4.58 13.83 -19.65
N GLU A 345 -4.15 14.70 -18.73
CA GLU A 345 -3.18 15.76 -19.06
C GLU A 345 -1.82 15.20 -19.50
N ILE A 346 -1.36 14.12 -18.85
CA ILE A 346 -0.12 13.44 -19.25
C ILE A 346 -0.26 12.79 -20.61
N VAL A 347 -1.40 12.15 -20.88
CA VAL A 347 -1.68 11.57 -22.21
C VAL A 347 -1.65 12.65 -23.28
N LYS A 348 -2.29 13.80 -23.04
CA LYS A 348 -2.27 14.94 -23.96
C LYS A 348 -0.86 15.47 -24.20
N MET A 349 -0.05 15.63 -23.15
CA MET A 349 1.34 16.06 -23.28
C MET A 349 2.19 15.05 -24.06
N LEU A 350 2.05 13.75 -23.78
CA LEU A 350 2.77 12.69 -24.49
C LEU A 350 2.36 12.64 -25.97
N LEU A 351 1.08 12.81 -26.28
CA LEU A 351 0.60 12.85 -27.68
C LEU A 351 1.12 14.07 -28.44
N ALA A 352 1.36 15.19 -27.77
CA ALA A 352 1.95 16.38 -28.37
C ALA A 352 3.42 16.17 -28.78
N ASP A 353 4.12 15.20 -28.18
CA ASP A 353 5.47 14.82 -28.59
C ASP A 353 5.41 13.96 -29.87
N ALA A 354 6.04 14.46 -30.93
CA ALA A 354 6.03 13.79 -32.24
C ALA A 354 6.70 12.41 -32.24
N ARG A 355 7.55 12.12 -31.23
CA ARG A 355 8.21 10.80 -31.07
C ARG A 355 7.24 9.74 -30.57
N VAL A 356 6.20 10.13 -29.85
CA VAL A 356 5.16 9.22 -29.39
C VAL A 356 4.23 8.91 -30.55
N ALA A 357 4.33 7.70 -31.07
CA ALA A 357 3.43 7.18 -32.09
C ALA A 357 2.33 6.36 -31.41
N PRO A 358 1.11 6.90 -31.23
CA PRO A 358 0.01 6.15 -30.61
C PRO A 358 -0.49 4.99 -31.49
N ARG A 359 -0.10 5.00 -32.77
CA ARG A 359 -0.28 3.90 -33.71
C ARG A 359 1.06 3.15 -33.82
N ASP A 360 1.09 1.90 -33.33
CA ASP A 360 2.24 1.03 -33.52
C ASP A 360 2.43 0.76 -35.02
N LEU A 361 3.42 1.41 -35.65
CA LEU A 361 3.76 1.20 -37.06
C LEU A 361 4.69 -0.01 -37.28
N ASN A 362 5.26 -0.57 -36.21
CA ASN A 362 6.34 -1.54 -36.31
C ASN A 362 6.05 -2.84 -35.56
N TYR A 363 5.18 -3.68 -36.13
CA TYR A 363 5.36 -5.13 -36.02
C TYR A 363 5.92 -5.66 -37.35
N VAL A 364 7.15 -5.24 -37.68
CA VAL A 364 7.94 -5.97 -38.68
C VAL A 364 8.55 -7.15 -37.95
N ASN A 365 8.09 -8.35 -38.29
CA ASN A 365 8.60 -9.64 -37.83
C ASN A 365 10.12 -9.59 -37.61
N ASN A 366 10.57 -9.65 -36.36
CA ASN A 366 11.88 -10.18 -36.05
C ASN A 366 11.74 -11.40 -35.15
N SER A 367 12.45 -12.42 -35.61
CA SER A 367 12.29 -13.83 -35.30
C SER A 367 12.39 -14.19 -33.81
N GLN A 368 11.52 -15.13 -33.41
CA GLN A 368 11.58 -15.92 -32.18
C GLN A 368 11.27 -15.20 -30.86
N LYS A 369 9.97 -15.04 -30.56
CA LYS A 369 9.34 -15.65 -29.38
C LYS A 369 7.82 -15.50 -29.43
N ARG A 370 7.17 -16.65 -29.67
CA ARG A 370 5.78 -17.02 -29.35
C ARG A 370 4.66 -16.15 -29.95
N LYS A 371 4.04 -16.75 -30.98
CA LYS A 371 2.66 -16.53 -31.43
C LYS A 371 1.70 -16.29 -30.26
N ARG A 372 1.18 -15.06 -30.18
CA ARG A 372 -0.21 -14.77 -29.82
C ARG A 372 -0.63 -13.43 -30.44
N SER A 373 -1.11 -13.52 -31.68
CA SER A 373 -2.12 -12.66 -32.34
C SER A 373 -1.80 -11.17 -32.57
N GLY A 374 -2.08 -10.70 -33.79
CA GLY A 374 -1.79 -9.34 -34.27
C GLY A 374 -2.76 -8.28 -33.76
N TRP A 375 -2.63 -7.90 -32.48
CA TRP A 375 -3.44 -6.89 -31.76
C TRP A 375 -2.75 -5.52 -31.66
N CYS A 376 -2.11 -5.04 -32.73
CA CYS A 376 -1.21 -3.88 -32.67
C CYS A 376 -1.76 -2.69 -33.46
N GLY A 377 -2.80 -2.08 -32.89
CA GLY A 377 -3.20 -0.70 -33.13
C GLY A 377 -3.85 -0.14 -31.86
N ASN A 378 -3.41 1.03 -31.40
CA ASN A 378 -4.07 1.80 -30.34
C ASN A 378 -4.17 1.10 -28.97
N VAL A 379 -3.10 0.44 -28.51
CA VAL A 379 -3.09 -0.29 -27.22
C VAL A 379 -3.45 0.64 -26.05
N ALA A 380 -2.88 1.85 -25.99
CA ALA A 380 -3.19 2.83 -24.95
C ALA A 380 -4.68 3.20 -24.91
N PHE A 381 -5.30 3.38 -26.10
CA PHE A 381 -6.73 3.64 -26.24
C PHE A 381 -7.60 2.48 -25.75
N ARG A 382 -7.30 1.25 -26.16
CA ARG A 382 -8.04 0.07 -25.69
C ARG A 382 -7.90 -0.12 -24.18
N LEU A 383 -6.72 0.14 -23.63
CA LEU A 383 -6.48 0.08 -22.18
C LEU A 383 -7.28 1.16 -21.43
N ALA A 384 -7.36 2.38 -21.96
CA ALA A 384 -8.20 3.45 -21.40
C ALA A 384 -9.68 3.06 -21.40
N CYS A 385 -10.18 2.50 -22.52
CA CYS A 385 -11.55 2.02 -22.65
C CYS A 385 -11.87 0.88 -21.68
N ARG A 386 -10.96 -0.10 -21.55
CA ARG A 386 -11.09 -1.23 -20.63
C ARG A 386 -11.14 -0.81 -19.14
N ASN A 387 -10.41 0.24 -18.79
CA ASN A 387 -10.33 0.76 -17.42
C ASN A 387 -11.30 1.91 -17.15
N GLY A 388 -12.19 2.25 -18.09
CA GLY A 388 -13.24 3.25 -17.89
C GLY A 388 -12.73 4.69 -17.81
N LYS A 389 -11.57 5.00 -18.39
CA LYS A 389 -10.94 6.32 -18.26
C LYS A 389 -11.49 7.31 -19.29
N ALA A 390 -12.72 7.78 -19.09
CA ALA A 390 -13.46 8.63 -20.03
C ALA A 390 -12.68 9.89 -20.48
N ALA A 391 -12.05 10.62 -19.55
CA ALA A 391 -11.25 11.80 -19.88
C ALA A 391 -10.06 11.46 -20.80
N VAL A 392 -9.35 10.36 -20.53
CA VAL A 392 -8.27 9.88 -21.40
C VAL A 392 -8.80 9.45 -22.76
N VAL A 393 -9.93 8.76 -22.81
CA VAL A 393 -10.58 8.33 -24.07
C VAL A 393 -10.92 9.56 -24.92
N GLN A 394 -11.43 10.62 -24.32
CA GLN A 394 -11.72 11.88 -25.02
C GLN A 394 -10.47 12.51 -25.63
N GLU A 395 -9.37 12.62 -24.86
CA GLU A 395 -8.10 13.14 -25.36
C GLU A 395 -7.51 12.27 -26.48
N LEU A 396 -7.60 10.95 -26.36
CA LEU A 396 -7.13 10.02 -27.40
C LEU A 396 -7.98 10.08 -28.67
N LEU A 397 -9.31 10.22 -28.56
CA LEU A 397 -10.20 10.36 -29.72
C LEU A 397 -9.96 11.66 -30.50
N ALA A 398 -9.53 12.72 -29.80
CA ALA A 398 -9.18 14.00 -30.41
C ALA A 398 -7.92 13.90 -31.30
N ASP A 399 -7.05 12.92 -31.07
CA ASP A 399 -5.88 12.68 -31.90
C ASP A 399 -6.25 11.92 -33.18
N SER A 400 -6.03 12.55 -34.34
CA SER A 400 -6.32 11.99 -35.66
C SER A 400 -5.59 10.67 -35.98
N ARG A 401 -4.49 10.37 -35.27
CA ARG A 401 -3.70 9.14 -35.44
C ARG A 401 -4.38 7.92 -34.82
N ILE A 402 -5.32 8.12 -33.88
CA ILE A 402 -6.09 7.06 -33.23
C ILE A 402 -7.23 6.61 -34.14
N ASP A 403 -7.33 5.30 -34.34
CA ASP A 403 -8.42 4.64 -35.06
C ASP A 403 -9.31 3.86 -34.07
N PRO A 404 -10.47 4.41 -33.66
CA PRO A 404 -11.34 3.76 -32.71
C PRO A 404 -12.04 2.51 -33.28
N SER A 405 -12.00 2.29 -34.60
CA SER A 405 -12.57 1.13 -35.28
C SER A 405 -11.63 -0.09 -35.35
N SER A 406 -10.37 0.10 -34.95
CA SER A 406 -9.33 -0.93 -34.91
C SER A 406 -9.74 -2.21 -34.17
N ASP A 407 -9.12 -3.34 -34.55
CA ASP A 407 -9.39 -4.68 -33.99
C ASP A 407 -10.88 -5.07 -33.98
N TYR A 408 -11.61 -4.74 -35.05
CA TYR A 408 -13.06 -4.96 -35.14
C TYR A 408 -13.83 -4.24 -34.01
N ASN A 409 -13.54 -2.94 -33.83
CA ASN A 409 -14.16 -2.11 -32.79
C ASN A 409 -14.00 -2.72 -31.38
N GLU A 410 -12.81 -3.21 -31.05
CA GLU A 410 -12.53 -3.81 -29.74
C GLU A 410 -12.83 -2.86 -28.58
N ALA A 411 -12.56 -1.56 -28.77
CA ALA A 411 -12.78 -0.54 -27.75
C ALA A 411 -14.21 -0.51 -27.20
N ILE A 412 -15.24 -0.53 -28.07
CA ILE A 412 -16.64 -0.51 -27.61
C ILE A 412 -17.05 -1.84 -27.00
N LYS A 413 -16.57 -2.98 -27.54
CA LYS A 413 -16.83 -4.30 -26.97
C LYS A 413 -16.29 -4.41 -25.54
N THR A 414 -15.04 -4.03 -25.32
CA THR A 414 -14.43 -4.08 -23.99
C THR A 414 -15.05 -3.06 -23.04
N ALA A 415 -15.35 -1.84 -23.49
CA ALA A 415 -16.04 -0.85 -22.66
C ALA A 415 -17.43 -1.34 -22.21
N SER A 416 -18.16 -2.01 -23.10
CA SER A 416 -19.45 -2.63 -22.80
C SER A 416 -19.35 -3.84 -21.89
N GLU A 417 -18.33 -4.68 -22.04
CA GLU A 417 -18.07 -5.85 -21.18
C GLU A 417 -17.80 -5.46 -19.72
N TYR A 418 -17.05 -4.37 -19.51
CA TYR A 418 -16.70 -3.87 -18.18
C TYR A 418 -17.66 -2.81 -17.62
N GLY A 419 -18.71 -2.43 -18.37
CA GLY A 419 -19.78 -1.58 -17.86
C GLY A 419 -19.50 -0.07 -17.87
N HIS A 420 -18.57 0.40 -18.68
CA HIS A 420 -18.14 1.80 -18.68
C HIS A 420 -19.06 2.70 -19.53
N SER A 421 -20.23 3.07 -18.99
CA SER A 421 -21.28 3.83 -19.68
C SER A 421 -20.80 5.13 -20.33
N GLU A 422 -20.02 5.94 -19.61
CA GLU A 422 -19.48 7.21 -20.14
C GLU A 422 -18.51 6.98 -21.31
N VAL A 423 -17.68 5.94 -21.24
CA VAL A 423 -16.79 5.57 -22.35
C VAL A 423 -17.61 5.10 -23.55
N VAL A 424 -18.63 4.27 -23.35
CA VAL A 424 -19.51 3.82 -24.44
C VAL A 424 -20.20 5.01 -25.12
N LYS A 425 -20.69 5.98 -24.32
CA LYS A 425 -21.29 7.21 -24.85
C LYS A 425 -20.32 8.02 -25.69
N LEU A 426 -19.08 8.20 -25.23
CA LEU A 426 -18.02 8.88 -25.99
C LEU A 426 -17.69 8.14 -27.30
N LEU A 427 -17.61 6.80 -27.25
CA LEU A 427 -17.32 5.98 -28.43
C LEU A 427 -18.45 6.06 -29.46
N LEU A 428 -19.72 6.00 -29.04
CA LEU A 428 -20.86 6.08 -29.96
C LEU A 428 -21.00 7.45 -30.63
N ALA A 429 -20.55 8.52 -29.95
CA ALA A 429 -20.51 9.86 -30.52
C ALA A 429 -19.48 10.00 -31.65
N ASP A 430 -18.48 9.12 -31.74
CA ASP A 430 -17.53 9.10 -32.85
C ASP A 430 -18.12 8.32 -34.05
N PRO A 431 -18.29 8.96 -35.22
CA PRO A 431 -18.90 8.32 -36.38
C PRO A 431 -18.07 7.16 -36.95
N ARG A 432 -16.77 7.07 -36.62
CA ARG A 432 -15.90 5.97 -37.05
C ARG A 432 -16.20 4.67 -36.30
N VAL A 433 -16.87 4.74 -35.14
CA VAL A 433 -17.23 3.57 -34.35
C VAL A 433 -18.50 2.95 -34.89
N ASN A 434 -18.45 1.65 -35.17
CA ASN A 434 -19.60 0.85 -35.59
C ASN A 434 -20.02 -0.10 -34.45
N PRO A 435 -21.14 0.17 -33.76
CA PRO A 435 -21.61 -0.67 -32.66
C PRO A 435 -22.21 -2.01 -33.11
N CYS A 436 -22.51 -2.18 -34.41
CA CYS A 436 -23.11 -3.38 -34.97
C CYS A 436 -22.10 -4.50 -35.23
N VAL A 437 -20.79 -4.23 -35.05
CA VAL A 437 -19.71 -5.18 -35.34
C VAL A 437 -19.86 -6.45 -34.52
N CYS A 438 -19.43 -7.58 -35.11
CA CYS A 438 -19.57 -8.92 -34.53
C CYS A 438 -21.01 -9.24 -34.10
N ARG A 439 -22.00 -8.81 -34.91
CA ARG A 439 -23.44 -9.04 -34.69
C ARG A 439 -23.99 -8.33 -33.43
N ASN A 440 -23.61 -7.06 -33.25
CA ASN A 440 -23.98 -6.26 -32.07
C ASN A 440 -23.44 -6.89 -30.77
N TYR A 441 -22.20 -7.36 -30.78
CA TYR A 441 -21.59 -8.01 -29.63
C TYR A 441 -21.59 -7.11 -28.38
N ALA A 442 -21.46 -5.79 -28.55
CA ALA A 442 -21.45 -4.81 -27.46
C ALA A 442 -22.71 -4.86 -26.59
N ILE A 443 -23.92 -4.95 -27.18
CA ILE A 443 -25.15 -5.06 -26.39
C ILE A 443 -25.28 -6.46 -25.76
N GLN A 444 -24.84 -7.51 -26.47
CA GLN A 444 -24.88 -8.87 -25.94
C GLN A 444 -24.01 -9.03 -24.69
N VAL A 445 -22.77 -8.54 -24.70
CA VAL A 445 -21.89 -8.62 -23.51
C VAL A 445 -22.35 -7.70 -22.39
N ALA A 446 -22.85 -6.50 -22.69
CA ALA A 446 -23.43 -5.63 -21.68
C ALA A 446 -24.62 -6.30 -20.98
N SER A 447 -25.48 -6.97 -21.75
CA SER A 447 -26.62 -7.72 -21.22
C SER A 447 -26.21 -8.95 -20.42
N LYS A 448 -25.16 -9.67 -20.84
CA LYS A 448 -24.61 -10.83 -20.13
C LYS A 448 -24.07 -10.48 -18.75
N TYR A 449 -23.39 -9.34 -18.61
CA TYR A 449 -22.79 -8.89 -17.34
C TYR A 449 -23.70 -7.96 -16.53
N GLY A 450 -24.88 -7.61 -17.04
CA GLY A 450 -25.89 -6.85 -16.30
C GLY A 450 -25.67 -5.34 -16.28
N HIS A 451 -24.94 -4.80 -17.25
CA HIS A 451 -24.60 -3.37 -17.29
C HIS A 451 -25.75 -2.52 -17.81
N ALA A 452 -26.75 -2.31 -16.96
CA ALA A 452 -27.99 -1.62 -17.31
C ALA A 452 -27.79 -0.24 -17.98
N ALA A 453 -26.92 0.59 -17.43
CA ALA A 453 -26.62 1.92 -18.00
C ALA A 453 -26.02 1.83 -19.42
N VAL A 454 -25.16 0.84 -19.68
CA VAL A 454 -24.59 0.60 -21.02
C VAL A 454 -25.66 0.11 -21.99
N VAL A 455 -26.51 -0.83 -21.57
CA VAL A 455 -27.61 -1.34 -22.39
C VAL A 455 -28.56 -0.21 -22.78
N LYS A 456 -28.92 0.67 -21.83
CA LYS A 456 -29.75 1.84 -22.11
C LYS A 456 -29.13 2.74 -23.20
N ILE A 457 -27.86 3.10 -23.06
CA ILE A 457 -27.14 3.94 -24.03
C ILE A 457 -27.07 3.27 -25.40
N LEU A 458 -26.84 1.96 -25.45
CA LEU A 458 -26.79 1.20 -26.71
C LEU A 458 -28.16 1.10 -27.38
N LEU A 459 -29.26 0.96 -26.62
CA LEU A 459 -30.62 0.93 -27.16
C LEU A 459 -31.05 2.28 -27.73
N GLU A 460 -30.60 3.39 -27.13
CA GLU A 460 -30.82 4.75 -27.63
C GLU A 460 -30.15 5.00 -28.99
N ASP A 461 -29.10 4.25 -29.34
CA ASP A 461 -28.45 4.34 -30.65
C ASP A 461 -29.22 3.55 -31.72
N SER A 462 -29.71 4.26 -32.75
CA SER A 462 -30.52 3.67 -33.81
C SER A 462 -29.79 2.65 -34.67
N ARG A 463 -28.44 2.63 -34.66
CA ARG A 463 -27.64 1.66 -35.40
C ARG A 463 -27.67 0.28 -34.74
N VAL A 464 -27.84 0.23 -33.41
CA VAL A 464 -27.82 -1.02 -32.66
C VAL A 464 -29.08 -1.83 -32.94
N ASN A 465 -28.91 -3.11 -33.26
CA ASN A 465 -30.01 -4.06 -33.34
C ASN A 465 -29.97 -4.98 -32.10
N PRO A 466 -30.86 -4.78 -31.10
CA PRO A 466 -30.90 -5.61 -29.90
C PRO A 466 -31.40 -7.04 -30.18
N GLY A 467 -32.07 -7.26 -31.31
CA GLY A 467 -32.53 -8.58 -31.74
C GLY A 467 -31.48 -9.41 -32.51
N ALA A 468 -30.25 -8.92 -32.61
CA ALA A 468 -29.21 -9.60 -33.36
C ALA A 468 -28.83 -10.98 -32.79
N CYS A 469 -28.42 -11.87 -33.69
CA CYS A 469 -28.05 -13.24 -33.38
C CYS A 469 -26.59 -13.37 -32.89
N ALA A 470 -26.32 -14.27 -31.95
CA ALA A 470 -24.97 -14.54 -31.45
C ALA A 470 -24.09 -15.36 -32.42
N SER A 471 -24.67 -16.20 -33.29
CA SER A 471 -23.91 -17.12 -34.17
C SER A 471 -24.66 -17.50 -35.45
N ASP A 472 -24.00 -18.14 -36.43
CA ASP A 472 -24.69 -18.57 -37.67
C ASP A 472 -25.61 -19.77 -37.47
N TRP A 473 -25.41 -20.49 -36.36
CA TRP A 473 -26.02 -21.79 -36.15
C TRP A 473 -27.13 -21.76 -35.11
N TYR A 474 -27.23 -20.74 -34.24
CA TYR A 474 -28.34 -20.54 -33.29
C TYR A 474 -28.38 -19.13 -32.65
N GLN A 475 -29.61 -18.71 -32.33
CA GLN A 475 -30.12 -17.68 -31.38
C GLN A 475 -30.03 -16.19 -31.75
N GLU A 476 -31.03 -15.75 -32.53
CA GLU A 476 -31.56 -14.38 -32.59
C GLU A 476 -31.99 -13.89 -31.19
N ASN A 477 -32.01 -12.57 -30.96
CA ASN A 477 -32.30 -11.95 -29.66
C ASN A 477 -31.32 -12.37 -28.52
N ALA A 478 -30.03 -12.48 -28.82
CA ALA A 478 -29.02 -12.92 -27.86
C ALA A 478 -28.95 -12.03 -26.59
N ALA A 479 -29.22 -10.72 -26.71
CA ALA A 479 -29.16 -9.80 -25.57
C ALA A 479 -30.16 -10.17 -24.46
N ILE A 480 -31.43 -10.42 -24.79
CA ILE A 480 -32.45 -10.79 -23.79
C ILE A 480 -32.25 -12.20 -23.24
N ILE A 481 -31.76 -13.12 -24.09
CA ILE A 481 -31.40 -14.48 -23.67
C ILE A 481 -30.30 -14.42 -22.61
N TYR A 482 -29.20 -13.70 -22.85
CA TYR A 482 -28.13 -13.58 -21.87
C TYR A 482 -28.56 -12.84 -20.61
N ALA A 483 -29.34 -11.76 -20.73
CA ALA A 483 -29.88 -11.07 -19.56
C ALA A 483 -30.75 -12.00 -18.69
N SER A 484 -31.52 -12.88 -19.34
CA SER A 484 -32.41 -13.83 -18.68
C SER A 484 -31.69 -15.05 -18.11
N GLU A 485 -30.64 -15.54 -18.78
CA GLU A 485 -29.78 -16.63 -18.30
C GLU A 485 -29.02 -16.25 -17.02
N TYR A 486 -28.53 -15.00 -16.94
CA TYR A 486 -27.75 -14.51 -15.81
C TYR A 486 -28.57 -13.73 -14.77
N GLY A 487 -29.87 -13.54 -14.98
CA GLY A 487 -30.79 -13.00 -13.97
C GLY A 487 -30.82 -11.47 -13.84
N HIS A 488 -30.41 -10.74 -14.88
CA HIS A 488 -30.28 -9.29 -14.86
C HIS A 488 -31.63 -8.60 -15.08
N LYS A 489 -32.45 -8.52 -14.02
CA LYS A 489 -33.84 -8.04 -14.12
C LYS A 489 -33.99 -6.66 -14.77
N GLU A 490 -33.14 -5.70 -14.42
CA GLU A 490 -33.23 -4.32 -14.93
C GLU A 490 -32.93 -4.30 -16.44
N VAL A 491 -31.98 -5.11 -16.90
CA VAL A 491 -31.66 -5.27 -18.32
C VAL A 491 -32.82 -5.94 -19.05
N VAL A 492 -33.44 -6.97 -18.47
CA VAL A 492 -34.61 -7.63 -19.07
C VAL A 492 -35.78 -6.66 -19.20
N GLU A 493 -36.07 -5.86 -18.18
CA GLU A 493 -37.12 -4.85 -18.21
C GLU A 493 -36.88 -3.83 -19.34
N MET A 494 -35.65 -3.31 -19.47
CA MET A 494 -35.30 -2.38 -20.55
C MET A 494 -35.40 -3.01 -21.94
N LEU A 495 -34.95 -4.26 -22.10
CA LEU A 495 -35.02 -4.96 -23.39
C LEU A 495 -36.46 -5.30 -23.77
N LEU A 496 -37.32 -5.68 -22.81
CA LEU A 496 -38.75 -5.92 -23.07
C LEU A 496 -39.51 -4.65 -23.41
N GLY A 497 -39.04 -3.48 -22.94
CA GLY A 497 -39.59 -2.18 -23.30
C GLY A 497 -39.23 -1.69 -24.71
N ASP A 498 -38.34 -2.38 -25.42
CA ASP A 498 -37.93 -2.05 -26.79
C ASP A 498 -38.67 -2.94 -27.80
N ASP A 499 -39.45 -2.33 -28.70
CA ASP A 499 -40.26 -3.03 -29.69
C ASP A 499 -39.44 -3.91 -30.65
N ARG A 500 -38.13 -3.64 -30.81
CA ARG A 500 -37.23 -4.41 -31.68
C ARG A 500 -36.84 -5.76 -31.08
N VAL A 501 -37.03 -5.98 -29.78
CA VAL A 501 -36.72 -7.23 -29.10
C VAL A 501 -37.92 -8.14 -29.17
N ASP A 502 -37.72 -9.42 -29.51
CA ASP A 502 -38.79 -10.44 -29.45
C ASP A 502 -38.42 -11.56 -28.46
N PRO A 503 -39.05 -11.62 -27.27
CA PRO A 503 -38.75 -12.62 -26.26
C PRO A 503 -39.23 -14.04 -26.63
N SER A 504 -40.05 -14.19 -27.67
CA SER A 504 -40.60 -15.49 -28.11
C SER A 504 -39.65 -16.31 -28.97
N VAL A 505 -38.57 -15.69 -29.45
CA VAL A 505 -37.60 -16.29 -30.37
C VAL A 505 -36.87 -17.50 -29.75
N GLY A 506 -36.60 -18.50 -30.60
CA GLY A 506 -35.96 -19.75 -30.19
C GLY A 506 -36.84 -20.60 -29.26
N ASP A 507 -38.14 -20.62 -29.53
CA ASP A 507 -39.17 -21.27 -28.71
C ASP A 507 -39.14 -20.78 -27.25
N ASN A 508 -39.25 -19.46 -27.10
CA ASN A 508 -39.23 -18.78 -25.80
C ASN A 508 -37.97 -19.14 -24.99
N TYR A 509 -36.81 -19.06 -25.63
CA TYR A 509 -35.55 -19.48 -25.02
C TYR A 509 -35.20 -18.68 -23.76
N ALA A 510 -35.56 -17.39 -23.73
CA ALA A 510 -35.32 -16.50 -22.59
C ALA A 510 -35.99 -17.00 -21.30
N ILE A 511 -37.29 -17.35 -21.32
CA ILE A 511 -38.00 -17.85 -20.13
C ILE A 511 -37.53 -19.24 -19.73
N ARG A 512 -37.15 -20.09 -20.70
CA ARG A 512 -36.56 -21.40 -20.43
C ARG A 512 -35.23 -21.26 -19.67
N LYS A 513 -34.35 -20.37 -20.10
CA LYS A 513 -33.05 -20.12 -19.45
C LYS A 513 -33.18 -19.46 -18.09
N ALA A 514 -34.10 -18.51 -17.93
CA ALA A 514 -34.40 -17.92 -16.62
C ALA A 514 -34.95 -18.98 -15.64
N SER A 515 -35.80 -19.89 -16.14
CA SER A 515 -36.37 -20.98 -15.33
C SER A 515 -35.35 -22.07 -14.98
N GLU A 516 -34.42 -22.40 -15.88
CA GLU A 516 -33.32 -23.34 -15.65
C GLU A 516 -32.36 -22.83 -14.56
N ASN A 517 -32.03 -21.53 -14.59
CA ASN A 517 -31.07 -20.91 -13.67
C ASN A 517 -31.67 -20.34 -12.38
N GLY A 518 -33.00 -20.36 -12.21
CA GLY A 518 -33.64 -20.00 -10.94
C GLY A 518 -33.97 -18.52 -10.77
N HIS A 519 -34.10 -17.76 -11.85
CA HIS A 519 -34.33 -16.31 -11.80
C HIS A 519 -35.82 -15.94 -11.73
N ALA A 520 -36.44 -16.09 -10.55
CA ALA A 520 -37.89 -15.94 -10.37
C ALA A 520 -38.45 -14.56 -10.80
N GLU A 521 -37.78 -13.46 -10.47
CA GLU A 521 -38.23 -12.12 -10.89
C GLU A 521 -38.16 -11.93 -12.42
N VAL A 522 -37.15 -12.51 -13.08
CA VAL A 522 -37.06 -12.50 -14.55
C VAL A 522 -38.18 -13.32 -15.17
N VAL A 523 -38.47 -14.51 -14.65
CA VAL A 523 -39.60 -15.33 -15.11
C VAL A 523 -40.92 -14.58 -14.94
N LYS A 524 -41.13 -13.91 -13.81
CA LYS A 524 -42.32 -13.09 -13.56
C LYS A 524 -42.50 -11.99 -14.61
N MET A 525 -41.43 -11.26 -14.94
CA MET A 525 -41.47 -10.22 -15.97
C MET A 525 -41.73 -10.78 -17.36
N LEU A 526 -41.09 -11.90 -17.71
CA LEU A 526 -41.30 -12.57 -19.00
C LEU A 526 -42.73 -13.09 -19.13
N LEU A 527 -43.31 -13.69 -18.09
CA LEU A 527 -44.70 -14.17 -18.08
C LEU A 527 -45.72 -13.06 -18.28
N ALA A 528 -45.43 -11.86 -17.75
CA ALA A 528 -46.27 -10.68 -17.94
C ALA A 528 -46.27 -10.14 -19.38
N HIS A 529 -45.26 -10.51 -20.19
CA HIS A 529 -45.15 -10.05 -21.56
C HIS A 529 -46.03 -10.90 -22.51
N SER A 530 -46.90 -10.25 -23.28
CA SER A 530 -47.94 -10.90 -24.11
C SER A 530 -47.41 -11.88 -25.16
N ARG A 531 -46.23 -11.61 -25.74
CA ARG A 531 -45.56 -12.49 -26.72
C ARG A 531 -44.94 -13.75 -26.14
N VAL A 532 -44.79 -13.85 -24.81
CA VAL A 532 -44.12 -15.00 -24.20
C VAL A 532 -45.11 -16.15 -24.02
N ASP A 533 -44.76 -17.31 -24.56
CA ASP A 533 -45.47 -18.56 -24.36
C ASP A 533 -44.66 -19.50 -23.43
N PRO A 534 -45.07 -19.65 -22.15
CA PRO A 534 -44.38 -20.51 -21.20
C PRO A 534 -44.55 -22.01 -21.49
N SER A 535 -45.46 -22.40 -22.39
CA SER A 535 -45.72 -23.80 -22.77
C SER A 535 -44.82 -24.31 -23.91
N ALA A 536 -44.01 -23.42 -24.50
CA ALA A 536 -43.12 -23.74 -25.61
C ALA A 536 -42.14 -24.89 -25.30
N CYS A 537 -41.76 -25.64 -26.35
CA CYS A 537 -40.94 -26.85 -26.28
C CYS A 537 -41.43 -27.85 -25.22
N GLU A 538 -42.71 -28.24 -25.27
CA GLU A 538 -43.30 -29.22 -24.35
C GLU A 538 -43.18 -28.81 -22.87
N ASN A 539 -43.56 -27.57 -22.55
CA ASN A 539 -43.42 -26.98 -21.22
C ASN A 539 -41.98 -27.06 -20.69
N ALA A 540 -40.98 -26.78 -21.54
CA ALA A 540 -39.57 -26.87 -21.15
C ALA A 540 -39.23 -25.98 -19.94
N ALA A 541 -39.87 -24.80 -19.81
CA ALA A 541 -39.62 -23.88 -18.71
C ALA A 541 -39.94 -24.51 -17.33
N ILE A 542 -41.11 -25.14 -17.16
CA ILE A 542 -41.48 -25.78 -15.89
C ILE A 542 -40.67 -27.04 -15.64
N ARG A 543 -40.36 -27.81 -16.70
CA ARG A 543 -39.49 -29.00 -16.62
C ARG A 543 -38.08 -28.64 -16.15
N TYR A 544 -37.48 -27.57 -16.68
CA TYR A 544 -36.15 -27.12 -16.27
C TYR A 544 -36.14 -26.56 -14.84
N ALA A 545 -37.18 -25.79 -14.46
CA ALA A 545 -37.34 -25.32 -13.09
C ALA A 545 -37.48 -26.49 -12.10
N ALA A 546 -38.28 -27.50 -12.43
CA ALA A 546 -38.48 -28.69 -11.61
C ALA A 546 -37.21 -29.55 -11.51
N SER A 547 -36.51 -29.76 -12.63
CA SER A 547 -35.24 -30.50 -12.69
C SER A 547 -34.13 -29.88 -11.82
N ASN A 548 -34.14 -28.55 -11.67
CA ASN A 548 -33.14 -27.81 -10.90
C ASN A 548 -33.65 -27.37 -9.52
N TYR A 549 -34.81 -27.87 -9.08
CA TYR A 549 -35.40 -27.64 -7.75
C TYR A 549 -35.83 -26.18 -7.46
N HIS A 550 -36.13 -25.39 -8.49
CA HIS A 550 -36.58 -23.99 -8.37
C HIS A 550 -38.07 -23.89 -8.00
N THR A 551 -38.39 -24.17 -6.75
CA THR A 551 -39.76 -24.34 -6.24
C THR A 551 -40.65 -23.11 -6.45
N GLU A 552 -40.11 -21.90 -6.32
CA GLU A 552 -40.83 -20.65 -6.53
C GLU A 552 -41.27 -20.48 -8.00
N ILE A 553 -40.37 -20.80 -8.93
CA ILE A 553 -40.64 -20.74 -10.38
C ILE A 553 -41.67 -21.80 -10.78
N VAL A 554 -41.56 -23.01 -10.23
CA VAL A 554 -42.57 -24.06 -10.46
C VAL A 554 -43.95 -23.62 -9.99
N LYS A 555 -44.05 -23.00 -8.81
CA LYS A 555 -45.34 -22.44 -8.32
C LYS A 555 -45.86 -21.34 -9.25
N MET A 556 -44.97 -20.46 -9.72
CA MET A 556 -45.33 -19.36 -10.62
C MET A 556 -45.82 -19.86 -11.98
N LEU A 557 -45.10 -20.81 -12.59
CA LEU A 557 -45.46 -21.40 -13.88
C LEU A 557 -46.72 -22.26 -13.79
N SER A 558 -46.90 -23.05 -12.73
CA SER A 558 -48.13 -23.84 -12.51
C SER A 558 -49.37 -22.99 -12.24
N ALA A 559 -49.20 -21.74 -11.80
CA ALA A 559 -50.30 -20.81 -11.60
C ALA A 559 -50.71 -20.11 -12.91
N ASP A 560 -49.88 -20.15 -13.95
CA ASP A 560 -50.20 -19.58 -15.27
C ASP A 560 -51.10 -20.55 -16.05
N SER A 561 -52.27 -20.07 -16.48
CA SER A 561 -53.27 -20.89 -17.18
C SER A 561 -52.80 -21.44 -18.53
N ARG A 562 -51.69 -20.91 -19.08
CA ARG A 562 -51.10 -21.37 -20.35
C ARG A 562 -50.24 -22.62 -20.18
N VAL A 563 -49.80 -22.94 -18.96
CA VAL A 563 -48.89 -24.07 -18.69
C VAL A 563 -49.70 -25.30 -18.25
N ASP A 564 -49.52 -26.42 -18.94
CA ASP A 564 -50.09 -27.70 -18.47
C ASP A 564 -49.11 -28.41 -17.53
N SER A 565 -49.33 -28.25 -16.23
CA SER A 565 -48.51 -28.88 -15.18
C SER A 565 -48.66 -30.41 -15.11
N ARG A 566 -49.53 -31.03 -15.91
CA ARG A 566 -49.75 -32.50 -15.96
C ARG A 566 -48.84 -33.21 -16.97
N PHE A 567 -48.12 -32.47 -17.81
CA PHE A 567 -47.05 -33.00 -18.66
C PHE A 567 -45.77 -33.21 -17.81
N GLY A 568 -45.83 -34.21 -16.93
CA GLY A 568 -44.73 -34.63 -16.04
C GLY A 568 -44.76 -36.12 -15.67
N ASP A 569 -45.76 -36.88 -16.11
CA ASP A 569 -45.84 -38.33 -15.89
C ASP A 569 -45.16 -39.11 -17.02
N VAL A 570 -43.85 -38.96 -17.20
CA VAL A 570 -42.98 -40.10 -17.57
C VAL A 570 -41.61 -39.90 -16.94
N PHE A 571 -41.30 -40.76 -15.98
CA PHE A 571 -39.96 -41.02 -15.46
C PHE A 571 -38.89 -41.01 -16.58
N TYR A 572 -37.87 -40.16 -16.46
CA TYR A 572 -36.54 -40.44 -17.04
C TYR A 572 -35.46 -40.03 -16.05
N ILE A 573 -35.32 -40.84 -14.99
CA ILE A 573 -34.04 -41.04 -14.32
C ILE A 573 -33.25 -42.01 -15.22
N SER A 574 -32.05 -41.60 -15.63
CA SER A 574 -30.97 -42.42 -16.24
C SER A 574 -31.26 -43.21 -17.52
N ASN A 575 -30.94 -42.64 -18.69
CA ASN A 575 -29.92 -43.13 -19.63
C ASN A 575 -29.98 -42.37 -20.97
N ARG A 576 -28.84 -41.87 -21.46
CA ARG A 576 -28.69 -41.32 -22.83
C ARG A 576 -29.18 -42.35 -23.87
N PRO A 577 -29.79 -41.92 -24.98
CA PRO A 577 -29.00 -41.53 -26.17
C PRO A 577 -29.43 -40.22 -26.84
N THR A 578 -28.56 -39.83 -27.76
CA THR A 578 -28.46 -38.65 -28.64
C THR A 578 -29.66 -38.27 -29.51
N ASN A 579 -29.69 -36.98 -29.89
CA ASN A 579 -30.37 -36.33 -31.02
C ASN A 579 -31.89 -36.12 -30.95
N CYS A 580 -32.28 -34.85 -30.82
CA CYS A 580 -33.44 -34.29 -31.52
C CYS A 580 -33.07 -32.91 -32.10
N HIS A 581 -32.63 -32.93 -33.35
CA HIS A 581 -32.87 -31.86 -34.30
C HIS A 581 -34.36 -31.88 -34.67
N MET A 582 -35.00 -30.72 -34.67
CA MET A 582 -35.79 -30.20 -35.80
C MET A 582 -36.07 -28.72 -35.59
#